data_AF-A0A3R7VR90-F1
#
_entry.id   AF-A0A3R7VR90-F1
#
_cell.length_a   1.000
_cell.length_b   1.000
_cell.length_c   1.000
_cell.angle_alpha   90.00
_cell.angle_beta   90.00
_cell.angle_gamma   90.00
#
_symmetry.space_group_name_H-M   'P 1'
#
loop_
_entity.id
_entity.type
_entity.pdbx_description
1 polymer ?
#
loop_
_entity_poly.entity_id
_entity_poly.type
_entity_poly.pdbx_seq_one_letter_code
_entity_poly.pdbx_strand_id
1 'polypeptide(L)'
;MKKRILGTLFGFLALFGFGAIYYGILTADAAAEMMAQYEGCLHAPNMGLIVVGNILAAYLLVYVFDKMGVNDAKSGAYQGAMIMAIVFGVFQAFATAQYTFYDASFAMIEWVIGIIHGILGGAAIGAYNSKLA
;
A
#
# COMPACT_ATOMS: atom_id res chain seq x y z
N MET A 1 -13.97 -7.87 -17.34
CA MET A 1 -13.13 -6.64 -17.43
C MET A 1 -13.67 -5.49 -16.58
N LYS A 2 -14.93 -5.03 -16.78
CA LYS A 2 -15.51 -3.90 -16.00
C LYS A 2 -15.37 -4.05 -14.47
N LYS A 3 -15.67 -5.23 -13.93
CA LYS A 3 -15.47 -5.57 -12.51
C LYS A 3 -14.04 -5.31 -12.03
N ARG A 4 -13.04 -5.76 -12.80
CA ARG A 4 -11.63 -5.59 -12.43
C ARG A 4 -11.20 -4.13 -12.44
N ILE A 5 -11.58 -3.39 -13.47
CA ILE A 5 -11.24 -1.96 -13.59
C ILE A 5 -11.81 -1.17 -12.41
N LEU A 6 -13.09 -1.40 -12.08
CA LEU A 6 -13.73 -0.69 -10.97
C LEU A 6 -13.20 -1.13 -9.61
N GLY A 7 -12.97 -2.43 -9.40
CA GLY A 7 -12.30 -2.92 -8.20
C GLY A 7 -10.92 -2.28 -8.02
N THR A 8 -10.13 -2.19 -9.10
CA THR A 8 -8.80 -1.55 -9.06
C THR A 8 -8.92 -0.07 -8.73
N LEU A 9 -9.90 0.64 -9.28
CA LEU A 9 -10.15 2.05 -8.96
C LEU A 9 -10.47 2.24 -7.47
N PHE A 10 -11.38 1.43 -6.90
CA PHE A 10 -11.74 1.55 -5.48
C PHE A 10 -10.57 1.18 -4.56
N GLY A 11 -9.84 0.11 -4.89
CA GLY A 11 -8.62 -0.26 -4.17
C GLY A 11 -7.57 0.85 -4.24
N PHE A 12 -7.35 1.42 -5.42
CA PHE A 12 -6.41 2.53 -5.63
C PHE A 12 -6.78 3.75 -4.77
N LEU A 13 -8.04 4.18 -4.80
CA LEU A 13 -8.48 5.34 -4.01
C LEU A 13 -8.29 5.12 -2.50
N ALA A 14 -8.52 3.89 -2.01
CA ALA A 14 -8.29 3.56 -0.61
C ALA A 14 -6.79 3.56 -0.25
N LEU A 15 -5.96 2.92 -1.08
CA LEU A 15 -4.52 2.83 -0.88
C LEU A 15 -3.85 4.21 -0.99
N PHE A 16 -4.04 4.88 -2.12
CA PHE A 16 -3.47 6.19 -2.39
C PHE A 16 -4.03 7.26 -1.43
N GLY A 17 -5.33 7.22 -1.13
CA GLY A 17 -5.95 8.15 -0.20
C GLY A 17 -5.36 8.04 1.21
N PHE A 18 -5.20 6.82 1.73
CA PHE A 18 -4.55 6.60 3.00
C PHE A 18 -3.07 7.02 2.96
N GLY A 19 -2.33 6.62 1.93
CA GLY A 19 -0.93 7.00 1.75
C GLY A 19 -0.75 8.53 1.66
N ALA A 20 -1.64 9.25 0.98
CA ALA A 20 -1.59 10.69 0.89
C ALA A 20 -1.81 11.37 2.25
N ILE A 21 -2.69 10.84 3.10
CA ILE A 21 -2.88 11.34 4.46
C ILE A 21 -1.64 11.05 5.30
N TYR A 22 -1.20 9.79 5.34
CA TYR A 22 -0.09 9.39 6.19
C TYR A 22 1.23 10.05 5.77
N TYR A 23 1.66 9.84 4.53
CA TYR A 23 2.95 10.33 4.03
C TYR A 23 2.93 11.81 3.62
N GLY A 24 1.80 12.30 3.11
CA GLY A 24 1.68 13.67 2.61
C GLY A 24 1.30 14.70 3.66
N ILE A 25 0.76 14.28 4.80
CA ILE A 25 0.31 15.19 5.86
C ILE A 25 0.96 14.83 7.20
N LEU A 26 0.79 13.58 7.66
CA LEU A 26 1.19 13.23 9.03
C LEU A 26 2.70 13.10 9.21
N THR A 27 3.43 12.67 8.17
CA THR A 27 4.88 12.46 8.24
C THR A 27 5.68 13.35 7.30
N ALA A 28 5.05 14.38 6.73
CA ALA A 28 5.66 15.26 5.72
C ALA A 28 6.92 15.97 6.25
N ASP A 29 6.87 16.50 7.48
CA ASP A 29 8.01 17.20 8.09
C ASP A 29 9.17 16.25 8.37
N ALA A 30 8.90 15.07 8.93
CA ALA A 30 9.91 14.04 9.17
C ALA A 30 10.55 13.56 7.85
N ALA A 31 9.76 13.44 6.78
CA ALA A 31 10.27 13.11 5.46
C ALA A 31 11.17 14.23 4.90
N ALA A 32 10.82 15.50 5.11
CA ALA A 32 11.64 16.64 4.68
C ALA A 32 12.99 16.69 5.44
N GLU A 33 12.99 16.43 6.75
CA GLU A 33 14.22 16.33 7.55
C GLU A 33 15.12 15.19 7.07
N MET A 34 14.56 14.01 6.80
CA MET A 34 15.30 12.88 6.26
C MET A 34 15.89 13.20 4.87
N MET A 35 15.13 13.85 4.00
CA MET A 35 15.60 14.29 2.68
C MET A 35 16.79 15.25 2.78
N ALA A 36 16.78 16.18 3.74
CA ALA A 36 17.88 17.11 3.96
C ALA A 36 19.14 16.39 4.51
N GLN A 37 18.95 15.40 5.39
CA GLN A 37 20.06 14.64 5.97
C GLN A 37 20.75 13.71 4.95
N TYR A 38 19.99 13.20 3.98
CA TYR A 38 20.45 12.17 3.03
C TYR A 38 20.33 12.62 1.56
N GLU A 39 20.45 13.92 1.29
CA GLU A 39 20.29 14.54 -0.04
C GLU A 39 21.16 13.88 -1.14
N GLY A 40 22.33 13.36 -0.76
CA GLY A 40 23.25 12.68 -1.69
C GLY A 40 22.76 11.32 -2.21
N CYS A 41 21.76 10.70 -1.59
CA CYS A 41 21.23 9.39 -1.99
C CYS A 41 19.70 9.33 -2.10
N LEU A 42 18.96 10.31 -1.59
CA LEU A 42 17.53 10.42 -1.74
C LEU A 42 17.15 11.49 -2.77
N HIS A 43 16.13 11.20 -3.58
CA HIS A 43 15.56 12.16 -4.51
C HIS A 43 14.14 12.55 -4.08
N ALA A 44 13.69 13.72 -4.54
CA ALA A 44 12.32 14.14 -4.31
C ALA A 44 11.31 13.05 -4.71
N PRO A 45 10.21 12.86 -3.96
CA PRO A 45 9.19 11.87 -4.30
C PRO A 45 8.62 12.09 -5.70
N ASN A 46 8.63 11.02 -6.51
CA ASN A 46 8.03 11.06 -7.84
C ASN A 46 6.56 10.65 -7.78
N MET A 47 5.65 11.63 -7.89
CA MET A 47 4.20 11.38 -7.82
C MET A 47 3.68 10.42 -8.88
N GLY A 48 4.23 10.47 -10.10
CA GLY A 48 3.82 9.55 -11.15
C GLY A 48 4.10 8.10 -10.77
N LEU A 49 5.29 7.82 -10.23
CA LEU A 49 5.65 6.48 -9.77
C LEU A 49 4.83 6.03 -8.56
N ILE A 50 4.51 6.95 -7.64
CA ILE A 50 3.68 6.63 -6.46
C ILE A 50 2.25 6.27 -6.88
N VAL A 51 1.67 7.02 -7.82
CA VAL A 51 0.35 6.69 -8.38
C VAL A 51 0.39 5.33 -9.08
N VAL A 52 1.39 5.07 -9.92
CA VAL A 52 1.54 3.78 -10.62
C VAL A 52 1.69 2.63 -9.62
N GLY A 53 2.51 2.78 -8.57
CA GLY A 53 2.67 1.77 -7.53
C GLY A 53 1.36 1.41 -6.84
N ASN A 54 0.55 2.41 -6.50
CA ASN A 54 -0.77 2.19 -5.88
C ASN A 54 -1.76 1.51 -6.84
N ILE A 55 -1.73 1.83 -8.14
CA ILE A 55 -2.53 1.15 -9.16
C ILE A 55 -2.12 -0.33 -9.27
N LEU A 56 -0.82 -0.62 -9.31
CA LEU A 56 -0.31 -1.99 -9.38
C LEU A 56 -0.68 -2.80 -8.13
N ALA A 57 -0.54 -2.21 -6.94
CA ALA A 57 -0.97 -2.82 -5.69
C ALA A 57 -2.48 -3.12 -5.67
N ALA A 58 -3.31 -2.16 -6.07
CA ALA A 58 -4.75 -2.36 -6.17
C ALA A 58 -5.11 -3.46 -7.18
N TYR A 59 -4.44 -3.48 -8.34
CA TYR A 59 -4.65 -4.50 -9.36
C TYR A 59 -4.24 -5.90 -8.88
N LEU A 60 -3.11 -6.01 -8.17
CA LEU A 60 -2.67 -7.26 -7.55
C LEU A 60 -3.75 -7.82 -6.61
N LEU A 61 -4.27 -6.99 -5.70
CA LEU A 61 -5.32 -7.39 -4.77
C LEU A 61 -6.59 -7.86 -5.51
N VAL A 62 -7.06 -7.09 -6.49
CA VAL A 62 -8.22 -7.48 -7.33
C VAL A 62 -7.99 -8.81 -8.02
N TYR A 63 -6.83 -9.00 -8.63
CA TYR A 63 -6.50 -10.23 -9.36
C TYR A 63 -6.50 -11.44 -8.44
N VAL A 64 -5.90 -11.33 -7.25
CA VAL A 64 -5.85 -12.41 -6.27
C VAL A 64 -7.23 -12.68 -5.68
N PHE A 65 -8.00 -11.65 -5.34
CA PHE A 65 -9.35 -11.79 -4.78
C PHE A 65 -10.32 -12.48 -5.74
N ASP A 66 -10.21 -12.18 -7.05
CA ASP A 66 -10.98 -12.88 -8.09
C ASP A 66 -10.69 -14.40 -8.10
N LYS A 67 -9.45 -14.81 -7.79
CA LYS A 67 -9.05 -16.23 -7.73
C LYS A 67 -9.44 -16.90 -6.42
N MET A 68 -9.45 -16.14 -5.32
CA MET A 68 -9.80 -16.63 -3.99
C MET A 68 -11.32 -16.63 -3.72
N GLY A 69 -12.11 -16.00 -4.58
CA GLY A 69 -13.55 -15.87 -4.36
C GLY A 69 -13.91 -14.86 -3.26
N VAL A 70 -13.04 -13.89 -2.99
CA VAL A 70 -13.27 -12.86 -1.96
C VAL A 70 -14.36 -11.89 -2.43
N ASN A 71 -15.48 -11.86 -1.71
CA ASN A 71 -16.69 -11.15 -2.10
C ASN A 71 -17.37 -10.39 -0.95
N ASP A 72 -16.66 -10.05 0.12
CA ASP A 72 -17.15 -9.19 1.18
C ASP A 72 -16.03 -8.33 1.78
N ALA A 73 -16.41 -7.26 2.50
CA ALA A 73 -15.46 -6.30 3.05
C ALA A 73 -14.54 -6.91 4.12
N LYS A 74 -15.05 -7.83 4.95
CA LYS A 74 -14.30 -8.42 6.06
C LYS A 74 -13.26 -9.41 5.54
N SER A 75 -13.65 -10.31 4.64
CA SER A 75 -12.71 -11.22 3.98
C SER A 75 -11.70 -10.44 3.13
N GLY A 76 -12.15 -9.37 2.44
CA GLY A 76 -11.27 -8.46 1.72
C GLY A 76 -10.22 -7.81 2.60
N ALA A 77 -10.62 -7.26 3.75
CA ALA A 77 -9.70 -6.67 4.72
C ALA A 77 -8.66 -7.68 5.22
N TYR A 78 -9.11 -8.88 5.59
CA TYR A 78 -8.23 -9.93 6.11
C TYR A 78 -7.22 -10.40 5.05
N GLN A 79 -7.70 -10.72 3.84
CA GLN A 79 -6.81 -11.20 2.78
C GLN A 79 -5.89 -10.08 2.28
N GLY A 80 -6.38 -8.85 2.21
CA GLY A 80 -5.56 -7.69 1.86
C GLY A 80 -4.46 -7.43 2.88
N ALA A 81 -4.77 -7.53 4.18
CA ALA A 81 -3.78 -7.45 5.26
C ALA A 81 -2.69 -8.50 5.09
N MET A 82 -3.06 -9.77 4.88
CA MET A 82 -2.09 -10.88 4.71
C MET A 82 -1.19 -10.68 3.50
N ILE A 83 -1.76 -10.30 2.36
CA ILE A 83 -0.98 -10.06 1.13
C ILE A 83 -0.01 -8.91 1.33
N MET A 84 -0.47 -7.77 1.85
CA MET A 84 0.39 -6.61 2.03
C MET A 84 1.39 -6.78 3.16
N ALA A 85 1.08 -7.58 4.19
CA ALA A 85 2.06 -7.97 5.20
C ALA A 85 3.26 -8.67 4.54
N ILE A 86 3.02 -9.57 3.59
CA ILE A 86 4.10 -10.26 2.89
C ILE A 86 4.84 -9.29 1.96
N VAL A 87 4.10 -8.54 1.13
CA VAL A 87 4.70 -7.62 0.14
C VAL A 87 5.57 -6.56 0.81
N PHE A 88 5.05 -5.88 1.83
CA PHE A 88 5.81 -4.87 2.56
C PHE A 88 6.88 -5.51 3.44
N GLY A 89 6.61 -6.66 4.07
CA GLY A 89 7.61 -7.36 4.88
C GLY A 89 8.87 -7.69 4.08
N VAL A 90 8.70 -8.14 2.83
CA VAL A 90 9.82 -8.34 1.90
C VAL A 90 10.53 -7.02 1.61
N PHE A 91 9.79 -5.97 1.26
CA PHE A 91 10.38 -4.66 0.98
C PHE A 91 11.19 -4.11 2.17
N GLN A 92 10.67 -4.22 3.39
CA GLN A 92 11.35 -3.75 4.59
C GLN A 92 12.58 -4.56 4.96
N ALA A 93 12.55 -5.88 4.77
CA ALA A 93 13.73 -6.71 4.95
C ALA A 93 14.86 -6.29 4.01
N PHE A 94 14.54 -6.03 2.73
CA PHE A 94 15.53 -5.55 1.76
C PHE A 94 16.01 -4.13 2.05
N ALA A 95 15.10 -3.21 2.40
CA ALA A 95 15.46 -1.82 2.71
C ALA A 95 16.40 -1.73 3.92
N THR A 96 16.08 -2.44 5.00
CA THR A 96 16.91 -2.50 6.22
C THR A 96 18.28 -3.11 5.95
N ALA A 97 18.39 -4.05 5.01
CA ALA A 97 19.66 -4.68 4.64
C ALA A 97 20.55 -3.78 3.76
N GLN A 98 19.98 -2.79 3.07
CA GLN A 98 20.68 -2.00 2.05
C GLN A 98 20.96 -0.56 2.48
N TYR A 99 20.12 0.02 3.34
CA TYR A 99 20.15 1.44 3.63
C TYR A 99 20.47 1.71 5.10
N THR A 100 21.55 2.44 5.34
CA THR A 100 22.00 2.80 6.69
C THR A 100 21.06 3.76 7.41
N PHE A 101 20.24 4.51 6.67
CA PHE A 101 19.21 5.40 7.22
C PHE A 101 17.89 4.69 7.56
N TYR A 102 17.78 3.40 7.23
CA TYR A 102 16.55 2.62 7.35
C TYR A 102 16.69 1.63 8.50
N ASP A 103 16.47 2.08 9.74
CA ASP A 103 16.61 1.24 10.92
C ASP A 103 15.44 0.27 11.12
N ALA A 104 15.62 -0.69 12.04
CA ALA A 104 14.62 -1.71 12.31
C ALA A 104 13.30 -1.13 12.88
N SER A 105 13.35 -0.02 13.61
CA SER A 105 12.15 0.61 14.16
C SER A 105 11.32 1.26 13.05
N PHE A 106 11.98 2.01 12.17
CA PHE A 106 11.36 2.61 11.00
C PHE A 106 10.78 1.54 10.07
N ALA A 107 11.55 0.48 9.79
CA ALA A 107 11.10 -0.67 9.02
C ALA A 107 9.84 -1.32 9.59
N MET A 108 9.77 -1.51 10.91
CA MET A 108 8.59 -2.09 11.56
C MET A 108 7.36 -1.18 11.46
N ILE A 109 7.53 0.14 11.60
CA ILE A 109 6.43 1.11 11.42
C ILE A 109 5.91 1.02 9.99
N GLU A 110 6.80 1.13 9.01
CA GLU A 110 6.43 1.10 7.60
C GLU A 110 5.82 -0.25 7.18
N TRP A 111 6.24 -1.35 7.82
CA TRP A 111 5.60 -2.65 7.62
C TRP A 111 4.14 -2.65 8.10
N VAL A 112 3.87 -2.14 9.30
CA VAL A 112 2.50 -1.99 9.84
C VAL A 112 1.66 -1.08 8.95
N ILE A 113 2.22 0.02 8.45
CA ILE A 113 1.55 0.92 7.51
C ILE A 113 1.19 0.17 6.22
N GLY A 114 2.07 -0.70 5.71
CA GLY A 114 1.77 -1.60 4.58
C GLY A 114 0.58 -2.53 4.85
N ILE A 115 0.49 -3.10 6.05
CA ILE A 115 -0.65 -3.93 6.46
C ILE A 115 -1.95 -3.12 6.45
N ILE A 116 -1.91 -1.88 6.95
CA ILE A 116 -3.08 -0.98 6.96
C ILE A 116 -3.52 -0.64 5.54
N HIS A 117 -2.58 -0.40 4.62
CA HIS A 117 -2.88 -0.27 3.19
C HIS A 117 -3.64 -1.51 2.68
N GLY A 118 -3.16 -2.71 3.01
CA GLY A 118 -3.82 -3.97 2.69
C GLY A 118 -5.24 -4.09 3.24
N ILE A 119 -5.44 -3.71 4.50
CA ILE A 119 -6.76 -3.71 5.15
C ILE A 119 -7.73 -2.80 4.40
N LEU A 120 -7.34 -1.54 4.15
CA LEU A 120 -8.21 -0.53 3.55
C LEU A 120 -8.49 -0.83 2.08
N GLY A 121 -7.44 -1.11 1.30
CA GLY A 121 -7.56 -1.48 -0.11
C GLY A 121 -8.36 -2.78 -0.28
N GLY A 122 -8.05 -3.78 0.55
CA GLY A 122 -8.75 -5.06 0.54
C GLY A 122 -10.23 -4.93 0.90
N ALA A 123 -10.56 -4.17 1.95
CA ALA A 123 -11.94 -3.93 2.34
C ALA A 123 -12.74 -3.23 1.23
N ALA A 124 -12.16 -2.20 0.60
CA ALA A 124 -12.80 -1.47 -0.49
C ALA A 124 -13.10 -2.37 -1.70
N ILE A 125 -12.13 -3.22 -2.09
CA ILE A 125 -12.31 -4.17 -3.20
C ILE A 125 -13.36 -5.25 -2.84
N GLY A 126 -13.27 -5.83 -1.63
CA GLY A 126 -14.21 -6.85 -1.17
C GLY A 126 -15.65 -6.33 -1.08
N ALA A 127 -15.83 -5.12 -0.57
CA ALA A 127 -17.13 -4.42 -0.52
C ALA A 127 -17.70 -4.10 -1.91
N TYR A 128 -16.85 -3.90 -2.91
CA TYR A 128 -17.30 -3.74 -4.29
C TYR A 128 -17.70 -5.09 -4.91
N ASN A 129 -16.91 -6.14 -4.67
CA ASN A 129 -17.19 -7.48 -5.17
C ASN A 129 -18.52 -8.04 -4.65
N SER A 130 -18.92 -7.71 -3.41
CA SER A 130 -20.21 -8.14 -2.83
C SER A 130 -21.43 -7.62 -3.60
N LYS A 131 -21.30 -6.48 -4.29
CA LYS A 131 -22.39 -5.87 -5.09
C LYS A 131 -22.57 -6.52 -6.45
N LEU A 132 -21.71 -7.47 -6.80
CA LEU A 132 -21.68 -8.16 -8.10
C LEU A 132 -21.97 -9.66 -7.97
N ALA A 133 -22.12 -10.17 -6.74
CA ALA A 133 -22.54 -11.53 -6.43
C ALA A 133 -24.07 -11.60 -6.33
#